data_AF-A0A0S7Y5N7-F1
#
_entry.id   AF-A0A0S7Y5N7-F1
#
_cell.length_a   1.000
_cell.length_b   1.000
_cell.length_c   1.000
_cell.angle_alpha   90.00
_cell.angle_beta   90.00
_cell.angle_gamma   90.00
#
_symmetry.space_group_name_H-M   'P 1'
#
loop_
_entity.id
_entity.type
_entity.pdbx_description
1 polymer ?
#
loop_
_entity_poly.entity_id
_entity_poly.type
_entity_poly.pdbx_seq_one_letter_code
_entity_poly.pdbx_strand_id
1 'polypeptide(L)' 'MAIKCPKCHFDNPENTIFCGKCATPLQQEQPIHGTALTNEEISIRWGMLKEKGDFLRLRRK' A
#
# COMPACT_ATOMS: atom_id res chain seq x y z
N MET A 1 1.58 -1.50 -26.36
CA MET A 1 0.57 -0.43 -26.23
C MET A 1 1.24 0.84 -25.68
N ALA A 2 0.71 2.03 -25.98
CA ALA A 2 1.22 3.31 -25.45
C ALA A 2 0.15 3.98 -24.57
N ILE A 3 0.57 4.58 -23.47
CA ILE A 3 -0.26 5.33 -22.52
C ILE A 3 -0.01 6.82 -22.71
N LYS A 4 -1.09 7.59 -22.86
CA LYS A 4 -1.00 9.03 -23.05
C LYS A 4 -0.95 9.74 -21.69
N CYS A 5 0.03 10.62 -21.51
CA CYS A 5 0.12 11.40 -20.27
C CYS A 5 -1.08 12.35 -20.14
N PRO A 6 -1.81 12.36 -19.02
CA PRO A 6 -2.96 13.25 -18.83
C PRO A 6 -2.56 14.73 -18.68
N LYS A 7 -1.29 15.01 -18.32
CA LYS A 7 -0.82 16.39 -18.09
C LYS A 7 -0.28 17.04 -19.36
N CYS A 8 0.57 16.33 -20.10
CA CYS A 8 1.30 16.89 -21.24
C CYS A 8 0.96 16.23 -22.57
N HIS A 9 0.04 15.25 -22.57
CA HIS A 9 -0.42 14.52 -23.76
C HIS A 9 0.68 13.76 -24.51
N PHE A 10 1.83 13.54 -23.89
CA PHE A 10 2.93 12.77 -24.46
C PHE A 10 2.60 11.27 -24.45
N ASP A 11 2.95 10.58 -25.53
CA ASP A 11 2.79 9.13 -25.63
C ASP A 11 3.96 8.43 -24.92
N ASN A 12 3.66 7.76 -23.81
CA ASN A 12 4.62 6.99 -23.03
C ASN A 12 4.37 5.49 -23.23
N PRO A 13 5.39 4.63 -23.14
CA PRO A 13 5.18 3.19 -23.15
C PRO A 13 4.43 2.73 -21.89
N GLU A 14 3.63 1.67 -22.00
CA GLU A 14 2.80 1.14 -20.90
C GLU A 14 3.59 0.69 -19.66
N ASN A 15 4.89 0.41 -19.80
CA ASN A 15 5.78 0.00 -18.71
C ASN A 15 6.36 1.19 -17.92
N THR A 16 5.88 2.43 -18.14
CA THR A 16 6.38 3.61 -17.45
C THR A 16 5.46 4.06 -16.31
N ILE A 17 6.06 4.19 -15.13
CA ILE A 17 5.39 4.69 -13.92
C ILE A 17 5.24 6.22 -14.00
N PHE A 18 6.19 6.91 -14.64
CA PHE A 18 6.24 8.37 -14.79
C PHE A 18 6.39 8.78 -16.24
N CYS A 19 5.84 9.95 -16.59
CA CYS A 19 5.99 10.50 -17.93
C CYS A 19 7.43 10.95 -18.19
N GLY A 20 8.03 10.48 -19.29
CA GLY A 20 9.40 10.83 -19.67
C GLY A 20 9.62 12.31 -20.03
N LYS A 21 8.54 13.08 -20.27
CA LYS A 21 8.61 14.50 -20.63
C LYS A 21 8.39 15.44 -19.45
N CYS A 22 7.47 15.12 -18.56
CA CYS A 22 7.04 16.04 -17.49
C CYS A 22 7.07 15.42 -16.09
N ALA A 23 7.61 14.20 -15.94
CA ALA A 23 7.72 13.45 -14.68
C ALA A 23 6.40 13.25 -13.92
N THR A 24 5.25 13.40 -14.60
CA THR A 24 3.95 13.17 -13.97
C THR A 24 3.73 11.68 -13.77
N PRO A 25 3.29 11.23 -12.59
CA PRO A 25 2.96 9.83 -12.37
C PRO A 25 1.81 9.40 -13.29
N LEU A 26 2.03 8.35 -14.05
CA LEU A 26 1.06 7.75 -14.98
C LEU A 26 0.30 6.60 -14.32
N GLN A 27 0.94 5.91 -13.38
CA GLN A 27 0.28 4.98 -12.49
C GLN A 27 0.01 5.69 -11.17
N GLN A 28 -1.26 5.87 -10.84
CA GLN A 28 -1.62 6.11 -9.45
C GLN A 28 -1.25 4.85 -8.71
N GLU A 29 -0.43 4.98 -7.67
CA GLU A 29 -0.08 3.90 -6.76
C GLU A 29 -1.40 3.35 -6.19
N GLN A 30 -1.94 2.33 -6.85
CA GLN A 30 -2.94 1.48 -6.23
C GLN A 30 -2.25 0.98 -4.98
N PRO A 31 -2.80 1.19 -3.78
CA PRO A 31 -2.18 0.69 -2.57
C PRO A 31 -1.89 -0.78 -2.81
N ILE A 32 -0.60 -1.11 -2.90
CA ILE A 32 -0.14 -2.48 -2.93
C ILE A 32 -0.85 -3.14 -1.75
N HIS A 33 -1.55 -4.25 -2.03
CA HIS A 33 -2.31 -4.99 -1.04
C HIS A 33 -1.38 -5.60 0.04
N GLY A 34 -0.72 -4.78 0.85
CA GLY A 34 -0.64 -5.03 2.27
C GLY A 34 -2.01 -4.66 2.77
N THR A 35 -2.85 -5.67 3.00
CA THR A 35 -4.27 -5.55 3.28
C THR A 35 -4.56 -4.25 4.03
N ALA A 36 -5.26 -3.32 3.36
CA ALA A 36 -6.01 -2.30 4.07
C ALA A 36 -7.05 -3.07 4.89
N LEU A 37 -6.60 -3.61 6.02
CA LEU A 37 -7.46 -4.22 7.00
C LEU A 37 -8.47 -3.14 7.32
N THR A 38 -9.73 -3.46 7.11
CA THR A 38 -10.81 -2.61 7.59
C THR A 38 -10.58 -2.32 9.08
N ASN A 39 -11.08 -1.20 9.59
CA ASN A 39 -10.88 -0.83 11.00
C ASN A 39 -11.26 -1.98 11.97
N GLU A 40 -12.23 -2.82 11.58
CA GLU A 40 -12.61 -4.04 12.29
C GLU A 40 -11.50 -5.11 12.28
N GLU A 41 -10.92 -5.42 11.12
CA GLU A 41 -9.81 -6.37 11.03
C GLU A 41 -8.55 -5.90 11.75
N ILE A 42 -8.28 -4.59 11.73
CA ILE A 42 -7.22 -3.96 12.55
C ILE A 42 -7.51 -4.28 14.02
N SER A 43 -8.72 -3.98 14.52
CA SER A 43 -9.12 -4.22 15.92
C SER A 43 -8.95 -5.69 16.35
N ILE A 44 -9.34 -6.65 15.50
CA ILE A 44 -9.16 -8.09 15.78
C ILE A 44 -7.66 -8.45 15.91
N ARG A 45 -6.82 -7.94 14.99
CA ARG A 45 -5.38 -8.25 14.99
C ARG A 45 -4.65 -7.62 16.19
N TRP A 46 -4.99 -6.41 16.60
CA TRP A 46 -4.46 -5.80 17.83
C TRP A 46 -4.99 -6.49 19.10
N GLY A 47 -6.23 -6.97 19.09
CA GLY A 47 -6.81 -7.78 20.16
C GLY A 47 -5.97 -9.02 20.47
N MET A 48 -5.57 -9.78 19.44
CA MET A 48 -4.69 -10.96 19.59
C MET A 48 -3.27 -10.64 20.09
N LEU A 49 -2.75 -9.44 19.81
CA LEU A 49 -1.43 -9.03 20.28
C LEU A 49 -1.43 -8.66 21.77
N LYS A 50 -2.57 -8.18 22.32
CA LYS A 50 -2.71 -7.94 23.77
C LYS A 50 -2.56 -9.23 24.58
N GLU A 51 -3.13 -10.34 24.11
CA GLU A 51 -3.07 -11.62 24.81
C GLU A 51 -1.64 -12.18 24.92
N LYS A 52 -0.77 -11.91 23.93
CA LYS A 52 0.65 -12.30 23.98
C LYS A 52 1.49 -11.43 24.91
N GLY A 53 1.07 -10.18 25.14
CA GLY A 53 1.71 -9.27 26.11
C GLY A 53 1.56 -9.74 27.56
N ASP A 54 0.47 -10.45 27.88
CA ASP A 54 0.24 -11.04 29.20
C ASP A 54 0.94 -12.40 29.39
N PHE A 55 1.22 -13.14 28.31
CA PHE A 55 2.01 -14.38 28.38
C PHE A 55 3.46 -14.12 28.84
N LEU A 56 4.05 -12.98 28.46
CA LEU A 56 5.39 -12.59 28.92
C LEU A 56 5.44 -12.22 30.42
N ARG A 57 4.29 -11.95 31.04
CA ARG A 57 4.17 -11.73 32.49
C ARG A 57 3.95 -13.01 33.29
N LEU A 58 3.41 -14.07 32.68
CA LEU A 58 3.11 -15.34 33.37
C LEU A 58 4.30 -16.31 33.49
N ARG A 59 5.44 -16.04 32.82
CA ARG A 59 6.69 -16.83 32.93
C ARG A 59 7.69 -16.29 33.98
N ARG A 60 7.21 -15.60 34.99
CA ARG A 60 7.95 -15.33 36.24
C ARG A 60 7.17 -15.92 37.42
N LYS A 61 7.23 -17.24 37.55
CA LYS A 61 7.01 -17.93 38.81
C LYS A 61 7.93 -19.14 38.87
#